data_AF-A0A7X2MH76-F1
#
_entry.id   AF-A0A7X2MH76-F1
#
_cell.length_a   1.000
_cell.length_b   1.000
_cell.length_c   1.000
_cell.angle_alpha   90.00
_cell.angle_beta   90.00
_cell.angle_gamma   90.00
#
_symmetry.space_group_name_H-M   'P 1'
#
loop_
_entity.id
_entity.type
_entity.pdbx_description
1 polymer ?
#
loop_
_entity_poly.entity_id
_entity_poly.type
_entity_poly.pdbx_seq_one_letter_code
_entity_poly.pdbx_strand_id
1 'polypeptide(L)' 'LSEFNGDTVMPTINYDEFKLVSKKIGKVDEKNKYPYVFLEYERK' A
#
# COMPACT_ATOMS: atom_id res chain seq x y z
N LEU A 1 -15.48 -3.99 3.31
CA LEU A 1 -15.11 -5.39 3.01
C LEU A 1 -13.98 -5.35 1.99
N SER A 2 -12.92 -6.14 2.18
CA SER A 2 -11.84 -6.24 1.19
C SER A 2 -12.35 -6.85 -0.11
N GLU A 3 -11.83 -6.41 -1.25
CA GLU A 3 -12.19 -6.96 -2.57
C GLU A 3 -11.63 -8.38 -2.81
N PHE A 4 -10.74 -8.84 -1.92
CA PHE A 4 -10.07 -10.14 -1.99
C PHE A 4 -10.34 -10.95 -0.73
N ASN A 5 -10.45 -12.28 -0.91
CA ASN A 5 -10.55 -13.22 0.20
C ASN A 5 -9.25 -13.22 1.01
N GLY A 6 -9.38 -13.12 2.33
CA GLY A 6 -8.28 -13.20 3.28
C GLY A 6 -8.79 -13.52 4.68
N ASP A 7 -7.96 -14.17 5.47
CA ASP A 7 -8.22 -14.52 6.88
C ASP A 7 -7.43 -13.64 7.86
N THR A 8 -6.53 -12.81 7.34
CA THR A 8 -5.58 -11.97 8.08
C THR A 8 -5.55 -10.57 7.48
N VAL A 9 -5.43 -9.55 8.33
CA VAL A 9 -5.47 -8.13 7.93
C VAL A 9 -4.22 -7.38 8.38
N MET A 10 -3.90 -6.29 7.68
CA MET A 10 -2.92 -5.32 8.14
C MET A 10 -3.45 -4.62 9.41
N PRO A 11 -2.62 -4.43 10.47
CA PRO A 11 -3.05 -3.70 11.65
C PRO A 11 -3.31 -2.22 11.31
N THR A 12 -4.20 -1.59 12.07
CA THR A 12 -4.43 -0.15 11.97
C THR A 12 -3.14 0.61 12.32
N ILE A 13 -2.67 1.45 11.41
CA ILE A 13 -1.52 2.35 11.62
C ILE A 13 -2.04 3.79 11.79
N ASN A 14 -1.52 4.50 12.79
CA ASN A 14 -1.75 5.94 12.93
C ASN A 14 -0.83 6.71 11.97
N TYR A 15 -1.31 7.04 10.77
CA TYR A 15 -0.52 7.74 9.76
C TYR A 15 -0.18 9.19 10.12
N ASP A 16 -0.79 9.76 11.16
CA ASP A 16 -0.40 11.08 11.67
C ASP A 16 0.99 11.08 12.32
N GLU A 17 1.52 9.92 12.71
CA GLU A 17 2.90 9.75 13.23
C GLU A 17 3.95 9.62 12.12
N PHE A 18 3.52 9.59 10.85
CA PHE A 18 4.39 9.33 9.71
C PHE A 18 4.27 10.42 8.65
N LYS A 19 5.35 10.60 7.89
CA LYS A 19 5.39 11.47 6.72
C LYS A 19 5.58 10.60 5.48
N LEU A 20 4.71 10.76 4.48
CA LEU A 20 4.91 10.15 3.16
C LEU A 20 6.10 10.84 2.47
N VAL A 21 7.16 10.08 2.21
CA VAL A 21 8.39 10.60 1.58
C VAL A 21 8.54 10.16 0.12
N SER A 22 7.90 9.06 -0.28
CA SER A 22 7.91 8.59 -1.66
C SER A 22 6.58 7.94 -2.06
N LYS A 23 6.17 8.18 -3.31
CA LYS A 23 5.01 7.54 -3.95
C LYS A 23 5.35 7.18 -5.39
N LYS A 24 5.32 5.89 -5.72
CA LYS A 24 5.63 5.39 -7.06
C LYS A 24 4.53 4.47 -7.57
N ILE A 25 3.99 4.78 -8.75
CA ILE A 25 2.96 3.96 -9.41
C ILE A 25 3.64 2.71 -9.98
N GLY A 26 3.07 1.54 -9.68
CA GLY A 26 3.48 0.25 -10.23
C GLY A 26 3.05 0.11 -11.68
N LYS A 27 3.83 -0.65 -12.47
CA LYS A 27 3.49 -0.92 -13.87
C LYS A 27 2.57 -2.14 -13.93
N VAL A 28 1.39 -1.97 -14.50
CA VAL A 28 0.50 -3.08 -14.84
C VAL A 28 0.98 -3.72 -16.14
N ASP A 29 1.11 -5.04 -16.15
CA ASP A 29 1.52 -5.84 -17.29
C ASP A 29 0.99 -7.28 -17.18
N GLU A 30 1.43 -8.17 -18.08
CA GLU A 30 1.00 -9.57 -18.10
C GLU A 30 1.28 -10.33 -16.78
N LYS A 31 2.33 -9.92 -16.06
CA LYS A 31 2.75 -10.54 -14.80
C LYS A 31 2.15 -9.84 -13.58
N ASN A 32 1.78 -8.56 -13.70
CA ASN A 32 1.21 -7.74 -12.62
C ASN A 32 -0.13 -7.16 -13.08
N LYS A 33 -1.21 -7.92 -12.87
CA LYS A 33 -2.52 -7.63 -13.48
C LYS A 33 -3.35 -6.56 -12.76
N TYR A 34 -3.02 -6.26 -11.51
CA TYR A 34 -3.77 -5.33 -10.68
C TYR A 34 -2.99 -4.01 -10.52
N PRO A 35 -3.64 -2.83 -10.59
CA PRO A 35 -3.00 -1.57 -10.26
C PRO A 35 -2.47 -1.55 -8.83
N TYR A 36 -1.24 -1.05 -8.64
CA TYR A 36 -0.60 -0.98 -7.32
C TYR A 36 0.28 0.26 -7.21
N VAL A 37 0.55 0.67 -5.96
CA VAL A 37 1.37 1.84 -5.64
C VAL A 37 2.35 1.47 -4.53
N PHE A 38 3.61 1.84 -4.70
CA PHE A 38 4.62 1.80 -3.65
C PHE A 38 4.59 3.11 -2.87
N LEU A 39 4.43 3.02 -1.55
CA LEU A 39 4.45 4.15 -0.63
C LEU A 39 5.57 3.96 0.39
N GLU A 40 6.37 5.00 0.60
CA GLU A 40 7.42 5.02 1.62
C GLU A 40 7.08 6.09 2.64
N TYR A 41 7.08 5.68 3.90
CA TYR A 41 6.78 6.54 5.03
C TYR A 41 7.96 6.52 5.99
N GLU A 42 8.36 7.69 6.45
CA GLU A 42 9.30 7.85 7.56
C GLU A 42 8.54 8.34 8.78
N ARG A 43 8.99 7.96 9.99
CA ARG A 43 8.45 8.55 11.22
C ARG A 43 8.75 10.04 11.24
N LYS A 44 7.77 10.82 11.71
CA LYS A 44 7.96 12.26 11.94
C LYS A 44 8.98 12.53 13.04
#